data_AF-A0A6G5A4R7-F1
#
_entry.id   AF-A0A6G5A4R7-F1
#
_cell.length_a   1.000
_cell.length_b   1.000
_cell.length_c   1.000
_cell.angle_alpha   90.00
_cell.angle_beta   90.00
_cell.angle_gamma   90.00
#
_symmetry.space_group_name_H-M   'P 1'
#
loop_
_entity.id
_entity.type
_entity.pdbx_description
1 polymer ?
#
loop_
_entity_poly.entity_id
_entity_poly.type
_entity_poly.pdbx_seq_one_letter_code
_entity_poly.pdbx_strand_id
1 'polypeptide(L)'
;MKLLAVSLAFVSALSQVKGDMPVWADEAANGAHQDALKHLKNSVSDAYDMIKVTYNNDPVWGNNFRCVYAVFDSFDEDEKSVDAWFMFINDADSNYQGSQEKATTLTMYDYNKDNAIFYVTEHGLNFTDVLVFSDDNCYVVYAVGADGTEGGYELWAKDSDNVPTSCLEKFNEYAAGLPVRDVFTSDCFPDPDE
;
A
#
# COMPACT_ATOMS: atom_id res chain seq x y z
N MET A 1 8.96 -2.78 -52.01
CA MET A 1 9.33 -3.39 -50.70
C MET A 1 8.28 -2.97 -49.68
N LYS A 2 7.47 -3.90 -49.18
CA LYS A 2 6.60 -3.68 -48.01
C LYS A 2 7.38 -4.14 -46.80
N LEU A 3 7.81 -3.23 -45.93
CA LEU A 3 8.30 -3.61 -44.60
C LEU A 3 7.10 -3.93 -43.73
N LEU A 4 6.95 -5.20 -43.34
CA LEU A 4 6.12 -5.56 -42.21
C LEU A 4 6.89 -5.20 -40.93
N ALA A 5 6.40 -4.21 -40.20
CA ALA A 5 6.78 -4.00 -38.82
C ALA A 5 6.05 -5.05 -37.97
N VAL A 6 6.79 -6.05 -37.48
CA VAL A 6 6.30 -6.98 -36.47
C VAL A 6 6.50 -6.31 -35.12
N SER A 7 5.43 -5.75 -34.57
CA SER A 7 5.42 -5.27 -33.18
C SER A 7 5.44 -6.47 -32.25
N LEU A 8 6.57 -6.67 -31.55
CA LEU A 8 6.66 -7.59 -30.42
C LEU A 8 5.99 -6.91 -29.22
N ALA A 9 4.75 -7.28 -28.92
CA ALA A 9 4.14 -6.98 -27.63
C ALA A 9 4.77 -7.93 -26.59
N PHE A 10 5.66 -7.41 -25.76
CA PHE A 10 6.10 -8.10 -24.54
C PHE A 10 4.95 -8.04 -23.54
N VAL A 11 4.09 -9.07 -23.55
CA VAL A 11 3.24 -9.35 -22.40
C VAL A 11 4.12 -10.06 -21.38
N SER A 12 4.68 -9.31 -20.44
CA SER A 12 5.35 -9.87 -19.28
C SER A 12 4.29 -10.54 -18.40
N ALA A 13 3.99 -11.80 -18.69
CA ALA A 13 3.30 -12.66 -17.75
C ALA A 13 4.27 -12.94 -16.60
N LEU A 14 4.21 -12.10 -15.56
CA LEU A 14 4.78 -12.43 -14.26
C LEU A 14 4.17 -13.77 -13.85
N SER A 15 5.00 -14.81 -13.81
CA SER A 15 4.59 -16.12 -13.33
C SER A 15 4.20 -15.96 -11.87
N GLN A 16 2.90 -16.01 -11.59
CA GLN A 16 2.38 -16.08 -10.23
C GLN A 16 3.03 -17.28 -9.55
N VAL A 17 3.87 -17.01 -8.56
CA VAL A 17 4.39 -18.04 -7.67
C VAL A 17 3.17 -18.62 -6.95
N LYS A 18 2.75 -19.82 -7.33
CA LYS A 18 1.81 -20.65 -6.55
C LYS A 18 2.48 -21.09 -5.25
N GLY A 19 2.76 -20.14 -4.36
CA GLY A 19 2.80 -20.42 -2.93
C GLY A 19 1.38 -20.64 -2.43
N ASP A 20 1.23 -21.28 -1.27
CA ASP A 20 -0.07 -21.34 -0.60
C ASP A 20 -0.57 -19.89 -0.42
N MET A 21 -1.69 -19.56 -1.04
CA MET A 21 -2.26 -18.21 -0.95
C MET A 21 -2.56 -17.87 0.51
N PRO A 22 -2.37 -16.61 0.94
CA PRO A 22 -2.71 -16.21 2.30
C PRO A 22 -4.17 -16.55 2.62
N VAL A 23 -4.46 -16.92 3.86
CA VAL A 23 -5.82 -17.36 4.27
C VAL A 23 -6.89 -16.29 4.08
N TRP A 24 -6.50 -15.01 4.06
CA TRP A 24 -7.39 -13.88 3.80
C TRP A 24 -7.64 -13.62 2.31
N ALA A 25 -6.87 -14.23 1.41
CA ALA A 25 -7.02 -14.12 -0.04
C ALA A 25 -8.13 -15.08 -0.55
N ASP A 26 -9.34 -14.88 -0.05
CA ASP A 26 -10.58 -15.54 -0.47
C ASP A 26 -11.61 -14.47 -0.86
N GLU A 27 -11.80 -14.26 -2.17
CA GLU A 27 -12.70 -13.24 -2.69
C GLU A 27 -14.16 -13.46 -2.25
N ALA A 28 -14.60 -14.71 -2.13
CA ALA A 28 -15.97 -15.03 -1.76
C ALA A 28 -16.25 -14.74 -0.28
N ALA A 29 -15.26 -14.97 0.59
CA ALA A 29 -15.37 -14.72 2.02
C ALA A 29 -15.10 -13.24 2.38
N ASN A 30 -14.06 -12.64 1.80
CA ASN A 30 -13.49 -11.37 2.26
C ASN A 30 -13.60 -10.23 1.25
N GLY A 31 -13.98 -10.51 -0.01
CA GLY A 31 -13.93 -9.53 -1.11
C GLY A 31 -14.77 -8.26 -0.90
N ALA A 32 -15.76 -8.28 0.00
CA ALA A 32 -16.52 -7.09 0.37
C ALA A 32 -15.67 -6.00 1.06
N HIS A 33 -14.56 -6.39 1.67
CA HIS A 33 -13.61 -5.53 2.37
C HIS A 33 -12.27 -5.40 1.63
N GLN A 34 -12.21 -5.81 0.36
CA GLN A 34 -10.96 -5.87 -0.42
C GLN A 34 -11.13 -5.25 -1.80
N ASP A 35 -12.09 -4.32 -1.95
CA ASP A 35 -12.32 -3.59 -3.19
C ASP A 35 -11.32 -2.41 -3.27
N ALA A 36 -10.18 -2.63 -3.94
CA ALA A 36 -9.13 -1.63 -4.04
C ALA A 36 -9.55 -0.41 -4.87
N LEU A 37 -10.42 -0.61 -5.87
CA LEU A 37 -10.95 0.48 -6.69
C LEU A 37 -11.85 1.40 -5.87
N LYS A 38 -12.78 0.81 -5.11
CA LYS A 38 -13.62 1.56 -4.16
C LYS A 38 -12.74 2.29 -3.13
N HIS A 39 -11.72 1.61 -2.61
CA HIS A 39 -10.79 2.20 -1.66
C HIS A 39 -10.09 3.45 -2.24
N LEU A 40 -9.41 3.37 -3.39
CA LEU A 40 -8.71 4.52 -3.97
C LEU A 40 -9.67 5.69 -4.24
N LYS A 41 -10.87 5.44 -4.78
CA LYS A 41 -11.87 6.49 -5.00
C LYS A 41 -12.28 7.20 -3.71
N ASN A 42 -12.42 6.43 -2.62
CA ASN A 42 -12.82 6.96 -1.33
C ASN A 42 -11.68 7.62 -0.55
N SER A 43 -10.42 7.39 -0.95
CA SER A 43 -9.25 8.00 -0.31
C SER A 43 -8.88 9.38 -0.87
N VAL A 44 -9.46 9.77 -2.02
CA VAL A 44 -9.22 11.09 -2.63
C VAL A 44 -9.55 12.20 -1.64
N SER A 45 -8.63 13.16 -1.50
CA SER A 45 -8.72 14.30 -0.57
C SER A 45 -8.66 13.94 0.92
N ASP A 46 -8.39 12.68 1.26
CA ASP A 46 -8.10 12.25 2.63
C ASP A 46 -6.59 12.07 2.84
N ALA A 47 -6.20 12.17 4.12
CA ALA A 47 -4.88 11.78 4.59
C ALA A 47 -4.99 10.49 5.41
N TYR A 48 -4.01 9.61 5.29
CA TYR A 48 -3.90 8.40 6.09
C TYR A 48 -2.52 8.29 6.71
N ASP A 49 -2.50 8.03 8.00
CA ASP A 49 -1.31 7.75 8.79
C ASP A 49 -1.03 6.25 8.78
N MET A 50 0.22 5.85 8.51
CA MET A 50 0.62 4.46 8.73
C MET A 50 0.84 4.26 10.22
N ILE A 51 -0.04 3.52 10.87
CA ILE A 51 -0.03 3.34 12.33
C ILE A 51 1.01 2.28 12.72
N LYS A 52 0.96 1.11 12.07
CA LYS A 52 1.78 -0.05 12.43
C LYS A 52 2.26 -0.79 11.20
N VAL A 53 3.41 -1.44 11.34
CA VAL A 53 4.01 -2.26 10.29
C VAL A 53 4.74 -3.48 10.85
N THR A 54 4.98 -4.49 10.02
CA THR A 54 5.73 -5.71 10.40
C THR A 54 7.15 -5.78 9.84
N TYR A 55 7.65 -4.70 9.25
CA TYR A 55 8.97 -4.64 8.63
C TYR A 55 9.66 -3.29 8.91
N ASN A 56 10.98 -3.23 8.72
CA ASN A 56 11.78 -2.07 9.13
C ASN A 56 12.22 -1.17 8.00
N ASN A 57 12.32 -1.70 6.77
CA ASN A 57 12.98 -1.00 5.68
C ASN A 57 12.06 -0.99 4.47
N ASP A 58 12.01 0.16 3.82
CA ASP A 58 11.35 0.34 2.53
C ASP A 58 12.35 0.95 1.53
N PRO A 59 12.36 0.55 0.24
CA PRO A 59 13.31 1.08 -0.74
C PRO A 59 13.17 2.58 -1.03
N VAL A 60 12.00 3.18 -0.76
CA VAL A 60 11.71 4.61 -0.91
C VAL A 60 11.87 5.32 0.42
N TRP A 61 11.19 4.84 1.48
CA TRP A 61 11.16 5.52 2.77
C TRP A 61 12.42 5.31 3.60
N GLY A 62 13.25 4.33 3.23
CA GLY A 62 14.54 4.05 3.86
C GLY A 62 14.45 3.10 5.05
N ASN A 63 15.58 2.98 5.77
CA ASN A 63 15.67 2.13 6.94
C ASN A 63 15.04 2.79 8.17
N ASN A 64 14.34 1.99 8.97
CA ASN A 64 13.66 2.39 10.20
C ASN A 64 12.74 3.62 9.99
N PHE A 65 12.03 3.64 8.86
CA PHE A 65 11.12 4.72 8.55
C PHE A 65 10.07 4.89 9.67
N ARG A 66 9.68 6.14 9.91
CA ARG A 66 8.68 6.55 10.90
C ARG A 66 7.90 7.74 10.36
N CYS A 67 6.79 8.07 11.00
CA CYS A 67 5.95 9.21 10.65
C CYS A 67 5.48 9.19 9.19
N VAL A 68 5.16 8.00 8.68
CA VAL A 68 4.67 7.85 7.32
C VAL A 68 3.21 8.25 7.26
N TYR A 69 2.88 9.21 6.40
CA TYR A 69 1.50 9.51 6.03
C TYR A 69 1.38 9.68 4.52
N ALA A 70 0.19 9.43 4.00
CA ALA A 70 -0.14 9.51 2.58
C ALA A 70 -1.32 10.46 2.37
N VAL A 71 -1.25 11.25 1.30
CA VAL A 71 -2.37 12.06 0.79
C VAL A 71 -2.65 11.63 -0.63
N PHE A 72 -3.91 11.32 -0.94
CA PHE A 72 -4.32 10.90 -2.27
C PHE A 72 -5.03 12.07 -2.96
N ASP A 73 -4.53 12.44 -4.14
CA ASP A 73 -5.10 13.51 -4.97
C ASP A 73 -6.17 12.95 -5.93
N SER A 74 -6.43 13.65 -7.03
CA SER A 74 -7.51 13.37 -7.97
C SER A 74 -7.49 11.94 -8.54
N PHE A 75 -8.68 11.37 -8.69
CA PHE A 75 -8.89 10.06 -9.31
C PHE A 75 -9.06 10.17 -10.82
N ASP A 76 -8.26 9.42 -11.56
CA ASP A 76 -8.40 9.20 -13.00
C ASP A 76 -9.29 7.97 -13.26
N GLU A 77 -10.47 8.19 -13.84
CA GLU A 77 -11.44 7.14 -14.15
C GLU A 77 -11.00 6.21 -15.29
N ASP A 78 -10.24 6.71 -16.26
CA ASP A 78 -9.81 5.93 -17.42
C ASP A 78 -8.67 4.99 -17.03
N GLU A 79 -7.76 5.46 -16.19
CA GLU A 79 -6.60 4.70 -15.73
C GLU A 79 -6.82 3.97 -14.41
N LYS A 80 -7.95 4.22 -13.73
CA LYS A 80 -8.26 3.73 -12.38
C LYS A 80 -7.11 4.00 -11.40
N SER A 81 -6.64 5.24 -11.40
CA SER A 81 -5.44 5.63 -10.66
C SER A 81 -5.62 6.92 -9.87
N VAL A 82 -4.74 7.13 -8.89
CA VAL A 82 -4.60 8.39 -8.15
C VAL A 82 -3.11 8.74 -8.07
N ASP A 83 -2.82 10.04 -7.98
CA ASP A 83 -1.52 10.49 -7.51
C ASP A 83 -1.50 10.44 -5.98
N ALA A 84 -0.53 9.73 -5.42
CA ALA A 84 -0.32 9.60 -3.98
C ALA A 84 0.95 10.34 -3.58
N TRP A 85 0.85 11.18 -2.56
CA TRP A 85 1.99 11.88 -1.98
C TRP A 85 2.26 11.31 -0.59
N PHE A 86 3.45 10.74 -0.42
CA PHE A 86 3.89 10.18 0.85
C PHE A 86 4.90 11.12 1.51
N MET A 87 4.82 11.19 2.82
CA MET A 87 5.74 11.95 3.65
C MET A 87 6.23 11.06 4.78
N PHE A 88 7.52 11.11 5.08
CA PHE A 88 8.16 10.18 6.00
C PHE A 88 9.44 10.75 6.62
N ILE A 89 9.90 10.12 7.70
CA ILE A 89 11.20 10.37 8.33
C ILE A 89 11.95 9.04 8.43
N ASN A 90 13.28 9.05 8.35
CA ASN A 90 14.09 7.84 8.48
C ASN A 90 15.41 8.12 9.22
N ASP A 91 16.27 7.10 9.32
CA ASP A 91 17.56 7.23 10.02
C ASP A 91 18.57 8.16 9.33
N ALA A 92 18.38 8.44 8.03
CA ALA A 92 19.32 9.25 7.25
C ALA A 92 19.07 10.75 7.41
N ASP A 93 17.82 11.16 7.62
CA ASP A 93 17.43 12.56 7.84
C ASP A 93 16.28 12.61 8.85
N SER A 94 16.45 13.43 9.88
CA SER A 94 15.44 13.66 10.92
C SER A 94 14.30 14.58 10.46
N ASN A 95 14.45 15.26 9.33
CA ASN A 95 13.40 16.06 8.72
C ASN A 95 12.46 15.20 7.86
N TYR A 96 11.25 15.70 7.66
CA TYR A 96 10.32 15.11 6.71
C TYR A 96 10.89 15.14 5.28
N GLN A 97 10.84 13.98 4.66
CA GLN A 97 11.10 13.73 3.25
C GLN A 97 9.76 13.39 2.57
N GLY A 98 9.70 13.47 1.24
CA GLY A 98 8.50 13.10 0.50
C GLY A 98 8.78 12.36 -0.80
N SER A 99 7.83 11.51 -1.20
CA SER A 99 7.80 10.85 -2.50
C SER A 99 6.43 11.07 -3.16
N GLN A 100 6.44 11.23 -4.49
CA GLN A 100 5.23 11.19 -5.29
C GLN A 100 5.19 9.88 -6.06
N GLU A 101 4.04 9.23 -6.00
CA GLU A 101 3.83 7.90 -6.57
C GLU A 101 2.49 7.84 -7.28
N LYS A 102 2.45 7.14 -8.40
CA LYS A 102 1.19 6.84 -9.08
C LYS A 102 0.66 5.52 -8.57
N ALA A 103 -0.54 5.52 -8.00
CA ALA A 103 -1.20 4.34 -7.48
C ALA A 103 -2.32 3.90 -8.44
N THR A 104 -2.22 2.69 -8.98
CA THR A 104 -3.21 2.09 -9.88
C THR A 104 -3.73 0.79 -9.31
N THR A 105 -5.00 0.46 -9.54
CA THR A 105 -5.55 -0.82 -9.07
C THR A 105 -5.28 -1.98 -10.01
N LEU A 106 -5.09 -3.18 -9.46
CA LEU A 106 -4.98 -4.44 -10.21
C LEU A 106 -5.54 -5.64 -9.43
N THR A 107 -5.55 -6.81 -10.05
CA THR A 107 -5.95 -8.07 -9.41
C THR A 107 -4.74 -8.91 -8.97
N MET A 108 -4.83 -9.49 -7.78
CA MET A 108 -3.87 -10.43 -7.19
C MET A 108 -4.60 -11.66 -6.66
N TYR A 109 -3.89 -12.80 -6.57
CA TYR A 109 -4.40 -14.06 -6.03
C TYR A 109 -5.68 -14.59 -6.72
N ASP A 110 -5.75 -14.47 -8.04
CA ASP A 110 -6.86 -14.95 -8.87
C ASP A 110 -8.22 -14.30 -8.57
N TYR A 111 -8.23 -13.10 -7.98
CA TYR A 111 -9.44 -12.30 -7.79
C TYR A 111 -10.03 -11.84 -9.13
N ASN A 112 -11.37 -11.77 -9.18
CA ASN A 112 -12.08 -11.20 -10.31
C ASN A 112 -12.21 -9.67 -10.22
N LYS A 113 -12.21 -9.12 -9.01
CA LYS A 113 -12.23 -7.68 -8.73
C LYS A 113 -10.86 -7.17 -8.29
N ASP A 114 -10.58 -5.92 -8.60
CA ASP A 114 -9.34 -5.26 -8.21
C ASP A 114 -9.22 -5.24 -6.67
N ASN A 115 -8.16 -5.87 -6.16
CA ASN A 115 -7.90 -6.06 -4.73
C ASN A 115 -6.49 -5.67 -4.31
N ALA A 116 -5.69 -5.14 -5.22
CA ALA A 116 -4.35 -4.66 -4.94
C ALA A 116 -4.13 -3.29 -5.56
N ILE A 117 -3.15 -2.59 -4.99
CA ILE A 117 -2.68 -1.28 -5.42
C ILE A 117 -1.25 -1.46 -5.91
N PHE A 118 -0.98 -0.92 -7.09
CA PHE A 118 0.31 -0.93 -7.75
C PHE A 118 0.85 0.49 -7.75
N TYR A 119 1.98 0.69 -7.09
CA TYR A 119 2.63 1.98 -6.97
C TYR A 119 3.80 2.05 -7.96
N VAL A 120 3.89 3.19 -8.66
CA VAL A 120 5.04 3.54 -9.50
C VAL A 120 5.62 4.84 -9.00
N THR A 121 6.88 4.81 -8.57
CA THR A 121 7.58 6.03 -8.13
C THR A 121 8.06 6.85 -9.32
N GLU A 122 8.37 8.14 -9.11
CA GLU A 122 8.97 9.00 -10.16
C GLU A 122 10.27 8.42 -10.74
N HIS A 123 10.97 7.59 -9.98
CA HIS A 123 12.22 6.95 -10.39
C HIS A 123 12.01 5.55 -11.02
N GLY A 124 10.76 5.12 -11.21
CA GLY A 124 10.40 3.87 -11.87
C GLY A 124 10.55 2.62 -11.01
N LEU A 125 10.57 2.77 -9.68
CA LEU A 125 10.41 1.63 -8.77
C LEU A 125 8.93 1.25 -8.73
N ASN A 126 8.68 -0.05 -8.60
CA ASN A 126 7.33 -0.62 -8.63
C ASN A 126 7.07 -1.43 -7.37
N PHE A 127 5.92 -1.19 -6.75
CA PHE A 127 5.48 -1.91 -5.55
C PHE A 127 4.06 -2.43 -5.73
N THR A 128 3.71 -3.48 -5.01
CA THR A 128 2.36 -4.04 -5.03
C THR A 128 1.93 -4.34 -3.62
N ASP A 129 0.85 -3.69 -3.22
CA ASP A 129 0.24 -3.87 -1.91
C ASP A 129 -1.14 -4.47 -2.10
N VAL A 130 -1.40 -5.60 -1.45
CA VAL A 130 -2.69 -6.26 -1.55
C VAL A 130 -3.58 -5.77 -0.42
N LEU A 131 -4.77 -5.29 -0.75
CA LEU A 131 -5.75 -4.85 0.23
C LEU A 131 -6.31 -6.07 0.96
N VAL A 132 -5.87 -6.26 2.20
CA VAL A 132 -6.24 -7.41 3.02
C VAL A 132 -7.60 -7.17 3.68
N PHE A 133 -7.84 -5.94 4.12
CA PHE A 133 -9.08 -5.50 4.73
C PHE A 133 -9.21 -3.97 4.63
N SER A 134 -10.40 -3.47 4.36
CA SER A 134 -10.72 -2.05 4.43
C SER A 134 -12.09 -1.81 5.06
N ASP A 135 -12.16 -0.69 5.77
CA ASP A 135 -13.35 -0.12 6.35
C ASP A 135 -13.33 1.40 6.13
N ASP A 136 -14.37 2.13 6.53
CA ASP A 136 -14.58 3.52 6.07
C ASP A 136 -13.41 4.49 6.36
N ASN A 137 -12.68 4.31 7.47
CA ASN A 137 -11.59 5.23 7.90
C ASN A 137 -10.24 4.53 8.16
N CYS A 138 -10.09 3.28 7.73
CA CYS A 138 -8.86 2.53 7.93
C CYS A 138 -8.72 1.38 6.93
N TYR A 139 -7.50 0.91 6.76
CA TYR A 139 -7.24 -0.27 5.94
C TYR A 139 -5.98 -0.99 6.38
N VAL A 140 -5.91 -2.25 5.98
CA VAL A 140 -4.78 -3.15 6.18
C VAL A 140 -4.34 -3.65 4.81
N VAL A 141 -3.06 -3.47 4.50
CA VAL A 141 -2.45 -4.03 3.29
C VAL A 141 -1.38 -5.05 3.64
N TYR A 142 -1.14 -5.94 2.70
CA TYR A 142 0.04 -6.78 2.65
C TYR A 142 0.96 -6.26 1.56
N ALA A 143 2.06 -5.61 1.96
CA ALA A 143 3.11 -5.14 1.07
C ALA A 143 3.92 -6.34 0.58
N VAL A 144 3.85 -6.60 -0.73
CA VAL A 144 4.53 -7.76 -1.32
C VAL A 144 6.04 -7.48 -1.35
N GLY A 145 6.82 -8.37 -0.73
CA GLY A 145 8.27 -8.25 -0.72
C GLY A 145 8.85 -8.24 -2.14
N ALA A 146 9.81 -7.34 -2.39
CA ALA A 146 10.52 -7.27 -3.65
C ALA A 146 11.28 -8.58 -3.95
N ASP A 147 11.40 -8.94 -5.22
CA ASP A 147 12.23 -10.05 -5.71
C ASP A 147 12.01 -11.41 -5.01
N GLY A 148 10.77 -11.68 -4.55
CA GLY A 148 10.41 -12.93 -3.89
C GLY A 148 10.82 -13.04 -2.43
N THR A 149 11.16 -11.91 -1.80
CA THR A 149 11.27 -11.82 -0.34
C THR A 149 9.89 -11.89 0.31
N GLU A 150 9.87 -12.30 1.59
CA GLU A 150 8.64 -12.29 2.37
C GLU A 150 8.18 -10.84 2.58
N GLY A 151 6.89 -10.59 2.36
CA GLY A 151 6.29 -9.28 2.52
C GLY A 151 5.98 -8.96 3.97
N GLY A 152 5.21 -7.90 4.20
CA GLY A 152 4.76 -7.53 5.53
C GLY A 152 3.40 -6.86 5.52
N TYR A 153 2.84 -6.64 6.70
CA TYR A 153 1.55 -5.99 6.86
C TYR A 153 1.71 -4.56 7.31
N GLU A 154 0.80 -3.72 6.85
CA GLU A 154 0.68 -2.32 7.26
C GLU A 154 -0.75 -2.04 7.70
N LEU A 155 -0.89 -1.24 8.75
CA LEU A 155 -2.16 -0.71 9.22
C LEU A 155 -2.16 0.80 9.00
N TRP A 156 -3.17 1.28 8.28
CA TRP A 156 -3.36 2.68 7.95
C TRP A 156 -4.71 3.19 8.48
N ALA A 157 -4.75 4.43 8.94
CA ALA A 157 -5.98 5.07 9.43
C ALA A 157 -5.96 6.59 9.18
N LYS A 158 -7.14 7.20 9.04
CA LYS A 158 -7.26 8.67 8.89
C LYS A 158 -6.96 9.46 10.17
N ASP A 159 -7.05 8.80 11.31
CA ASP A 159 -6.86 9.38 12.64
C ASP A 159 -6.03 8.40 13.48
N SER A 160 -4.77 8.77 13.73
CA SER A 160 -3.83 7.97 14.52
C SER A 160 -4.17 7.88 16.00
N ASP A 161 -4.97 8.81 16.54
CA ASP A 161 -5.45 8.76 17.93
C ASP A 161 -6.69 7.86 18.09
N ASN A 162 -7.42 7.62 16.99
CA ASN A 162 -8.69 6.88 17.00
C ASN A 162 -8.77 5.83 15.89
N VAL A 163 -7.81 4.89 15.91
CA VAL A 163 -7.75 3.78 14.96
C VAL A 163 -8.96 2.83 15.15
N PRO A 164 -9.76 2.58 14.09
CA PRO A 164 -10.93 1.71 14.20
C PRO A 164 -10.56 0.28 14.62
N THR A 165 -11.35 -0.27 15.55
CA THR A 165 -11.12 -1.61 16.11
C THR A 165 -11.16 -2.71 15.04
N SER A 166 -11.99 -2.57 14.00
CA SER A 166 -12.09 -3.54 12.91
C SER A 166 -10.75 -3.76 12.19
N CYS A 167 -10.07 -2.69 11.78
CA CYS A 167 -8.75 -2.80 11.15
C CYS A 167 -7.67 -3.24 12.13
N LEU A 168 -7.72 -2.80 13.40
CA LEU A 168 -6.74 -3.22 14.39
C LEU A 168 -6.82 -4.73 14.67
N GLU A 169 -8.03 -5.28 14.81
CA GLU A 169 -8.25 -6.71 14.99
C GLU A 169 -7.75 -7.51 13.77
N LYS A 170 -8.06 -7.04 12.55
CA LYS A 170 -7.62 -7.69 11.31
C LYS A 170 -6.11 -7.64 11.11
N PHE A 171 -5.49 -6.50 11.41
CA PHE A 171 -4.03 -6.38 11.40
C PHE A 171 -3.41 -7.36 12.41
N ASN A 172 -3.88 -7.39 13.66
CA ASN A 172 -3.35 -8.29 14.68
C ASN A 172 -3.54 -9.77 14.34
N GLU A 173 -4.67 -10.12 13.71
CA GLU A 173 -4.95 -11.48 13.23
C GLU A 173 -3.93 -11.91 12.17
N TYR A 174 -3.71 -11.10 11.14
CA TYR A 174 -2.89 -11.50 9.99
C TYR A 174 -1.39 -11.27 10.19
N ALA A 175 -1.01 -10.33 11.06
CA ALA A 175 0.37 -10.12 11.48
C ALA A 175 0.81 -11.05 12.63
N ALA A 176 -0.05 -11.98 13.08
CA ALA A 176 0.24 -12.84 14.21
C ALA A 176 1.55 -13.63 14.03
N GLY A 177 2.48 -13.47 14.97
CA GLY A 177 3.79 -14.12 14.95
C GLY A 177 4.90 -13.31 14.27
N LEU A 178 4.56 -12.17 13.64
CA LEU A 178 5.53 -11.23 13.10
C LEU A 178 5.89 -10.14 14.13
N PRO A 179 7.12 -9.59 14.08
CA PRO A 179 7.45 -8.41 14.87
C PRO A 179 6.63 -7.22 14.38
N VAL A 180 5.89 -6.58 15.29
CA VAL A 180 5.10 -5.37 14.99
C VAL A 180 5.79 -4.16 15.61
N ARG A 181 5.80 -3.04 14.90
CA ARG A 181 6.25 -1.74 15.42
C ARG A 181 5.28 -0.63 15.04
N ASP A 182 5.33 0.46 15.81
CA ASP A 182 4.64 1.70 15.50
C ASP A 182 5.42 2.50 14.44
N VAL A 183 4.69 3.25 13.61
CA VAL A 183 5.27 4.08 12.54
C VAL A 183 4.87 5.54 12.75
N PHE A 184 3.57 5.85 12.64
CA PHE A 184 3.03 7.17 12.95
C PHE A 184 2.51 7.20 14.39
N THR A 185 2.99 8.17 15.16
CA THR A 185 2.67 8.36 16.58
C THR A 185 2.52 9.85 16.88
N SER A 186 2.15 10.21 18.11
CA SER A 186 2.03 11.61 18.54
C SER A 186 3.30 12.45 18.32
N ASP A 187 4.47 11.82 18.31
CA ASP A 187 5.77 12.50 18.13
C ASP A 187 6.05 12.86 16.67
N CYS A 188 5.12 12.57 15.75
CA CYS A 188 5.23 12.88 14.33
C CYS A 188 4.66 14.25 13.96
N PHE A 189 3.81 14.84 14.80
CA PHE A 189 3.34 16.20 14.55
C PHE A 189 4.50 17.18 14.75
N PRO A 190 4.76 18.09 13.79
CA PRO A 190 5.79 19.11 13.98
C PRO A 190 5.48 19.93 15.23
N ASP A 191 6.53 20.26 16.00
CA ASP A 191 6.41 21.09 17.19
C ASP A 191 5.79 22.43 16.76
N PRO A 192 4.66 22.89 17.32
CA PRO A 192 3.99 24.12 16.89
C PRO A 192 4.83 25.40 17.10
N ASP A 193 6.01 25.27 17.71
CA ASP A 193 6.93 26.35 18.06
C ASP A 193 8.21 26.42 17.19
N GLU A 194 8.34 25.61 16.13
CA GLU A 194 9.34 25.76 15.04
C GLU A 194 8.74 26.27 13.72
#